data_AF-A0AAU8LVY1-F1
#
_entry.id   AF-A0AAU8LVY1-F1
#
_cell.length_a   1.000
_cell.length_b   1.000
_cell.length_c   1.000
_cell.angle_alpha   90.00
_cell.angle_beta   90.00
_cell.angle_gamma   90.00
#
_symmetry.space_group_name_H-M   'P 1'
#
loop_
_entity.id
_entity.type
_entity.pdbx_description
1 polymer ?
#
loop_
_entity_poly.entity_id
_entity_poly.type
_entity_poly.pdbx_seq_one_letter_code
_entity_poly.pdbx_strand_id
1 'polypeptide(L)'
;MPSKERYVNLFADYGFKKIFGEEPNKNLLLDFLNEQLFTTAEIARFTPDQVRSYEKSLKYYRDMKNSLDTAFDEGREEGLEKGKEIGIAENQRETVIRGLKQGLDKKIIADLTGLSMEAIEKIAQEIDEDEP
;
A
#
# COMPACT_ATOMS: atom_id res chain seq x y z
N MET A 1 37.05 4.74 -18.11
CA MET A 1 35.74 4.04 -18.15
C MET A 1 35.54 3.38 -16.79
N PRO A 2 34.43 3.61 -16.08
CA PRO A 2 34.20 2.96 -14.79
C PRO A 2 33.98 1.45 -15.00
N SER A 3 34.70 0.61 -14.26
CA SER A 3 34.53 -0.84 -14.28
C SER A 3 33.13 -1.19 -13.77
N LYS A 4 32.35 -1.93 -14.55
CA LYS A 4 31.10 -2.54 -14.07
C LYS A 4 31.44 -3.47 -12.92
N GLU A 5 31.15 -3.06 -11.68
CA GLU A 5 31.18 -3.94 -10.53
C GLU A 5 30.16 -5.07 -10.77
N ARG A 6 30.65 -6.31 -10.87
CA ARG A 6 29.81 -7.49 -11.05
C ARG A 6 29.52 -8.07 -9.68
N TYR A 7 28.27 -8.02 -9.27
CA TYR A 7 27.80 -8.66 -8.04
C TYR A 7 27.77 -10.18 -8.22
N VAL A 8 28.33 -10.90 -7.24
CA VAL A 8 28.26 -12.36 -7.16
C VAL A 8 27.20 -12.73 -6.11
N ASN A 9 26.17 -13.47 -6.53
CA ASN A 9 25.15 -13.95 -5.60
C ASN A 9 25.67 -15.17 -4.82
N LEU A 10 25.85 -15.03 -3.50
CA LEU A 10 26.32 -16.09 -2.60
C LEU A 10 25.29 -17.19 -2.34
N PHE A 11 24.01 -16.93 -2.60
CA PHE A 11 22.94 -17.93 -2.49
C PHE A 11 22.83 -18.84 -3.72
N ALA A 12 23.51 -18.47 -4.81
CA ALA A 12 23.64 -19.35 -5.97
C ALA A 12 24.84 -20.28 -5.78
N ASP A 13 24.66 -21.58 -6.07
CA ASP A 13 25.70 -22.62 -5.93
C ASP A 13 27.03 -22.22 -6.61
N TYR A 14 26.96 -21.60 -7.80
CA TYR A 14 28.13 -21.10 -8.51
C TYR A 14 28.85 -19.98 -7.76
N GLY A 15 28.12 -18.99 -7.24
CA GLY A 15 28.72 -17.86 -6.50
C GLY A 15 29.32 -18.32 -5.18
N PHE A 16 28.64 -19.23 -4.48
CA PHE A 16 29.16 -19.87 -3.28
C PHE A 16 30.46 -20.63 -3.56
N LYS A 17 30.48 -21.53 -4.56
CA LYS A 17 31.69 -22.26 -4.95
C LYS A 17 32.80 -21.35 -5.42
N LYS A 18 32.48 -20.25 -6.10
CA LYS A 18 33.50 -19.31 -6.59
C LYS A 18 34.21 -18.57 -5.46
N ILE A 19 33.52 -18.32 -4.35
CA ILE A 19 34.06 -17.61 -3.19
C ILE A 19 34.66 -18.58 -2.16
N PHE A 20 34.03 -19.72 -1.91
CA PHE A 20 34.43 -20.64 -0.83
C PHE A 20 35.02 -21.97 -1.29
N GLY A 21 34.95 -22.29 -2.59
CA GLY A 21 35.40 -23.57 -3.15
C GLY A 21 36.88 -23.62 -3.54
N GLU A 22 37.61 -22.52 -3.43
CA GLU A 22 39.05 -22.45 -3.70
C GLU A 22 39.85 -22.70 -2.41
N GLU A 23 40.92 -23.49 -2.47
CA GLU A 23 41.79 -23.82 -1.32
C GLU A 23 42.23 -22.62 -0.46
N PRO A 24 42.66 -21.47 -1.02
CA PRO A 24 43.04 -20.31 -0.21
C PRO A 24 41.86 -19.71 0.59
N ASN A 25 40.61 -19.97 0.19
CA ASN A 25 39.42 -19.41 0.82
C ASN A 25 38.79 -20.36 1.85
N LYS A 26 39.45 -21.47 2.18
CA LYS A 26 39.00 -22.41 3.23
C LYS A 26 38.82 -21.73 4.59
N ASN A 27 39.72 -20.79 4.94
CA ASN A 27 39.60 -20.04 6.20
C ASN A 27 38.38 -19.13 6.21
N LEU A 28 38.07 -18.49 5.07
CA LEU A 28 36.88 -17.65 4.92
C LEU A 28 35.59 -18.48 5.07
N LEU A 29 35.57 -19.71 4.54
CA LEU A 29 34.47 -20.64 4.75
C LEU A 29 34.34 -21.06 6.22
N LEU A 30 35.47 -21.36 6.87
CA LEU A 30 35.51 -21.75 8.27
C LEU A 30 35.00 -20.62 9.17
N ASP A 31 35.45 -19.39 8.94
CA ASP A 31 35.03 -18.19 9.69
C ASP A 31 33.53 -17.93 9.50
N PHE A 32 33.03 -17.99 8.26
CA PHE A 32 31.60 -17.85 7.97
C PHE A 32 30.75 -18.92 8.67
N LEU A 33 31.15 -20.19 8.60
CA LEU A 33 30.43 -21.28 9.26
C LEU A 33 30.47 -21.16 10.78
N ASN A 34 31.63 -20.76 11.35
CA ASN A 34 31.77 -20.53 12.77
C ASN A 34 30.86 -19.41 13.25
N GLU A 35 30.79 -18.27 12.55
CA GLU A 35 29.90 -17.16 12.90
C GLU A 35 28.42 -17.58 12.88
N GLN A 36 27.99 -18.33 11.86
CA GLN A 36 26.64 -18.87 11.79
C GLN A 36 26.35 -19.89 12.91
N LEU A 37 27.32 -20.76 13.23
CA LEU A 37 27.21 -21.73 14.31
C LEU A 37 27.16 -21.08 15.68
N PHE A 38 27.98 -20.05 15.94
CA PHE A 38 27.96 -19.29 17.18
C PHE A 38 26.67 -18.48 17.34
N THR A 39 26.19 -17.84 16.27
CA THR A 39 24.88 -17.17 16.27
C THR A 39 23.77 -18.15 16.62
N THR A 40 23.78 -19.34 16.02
CA THR A 40 22.80 -20.40 16.30
C THR A 40 22.93 -20.94 17.72
N ALA A 41 24.16 -21.12 18.23
CA ALA A 41 24.42 -21.58 19.58
C ALA A 41 24.09 -20.54 20.66
N GLU A 42 24.23 -19.25 20.38
CA GLU A 42 23.79 -18.15 21.24
C GLU A 42 22.27 -18.07 21.31
N ILE A 43 21.58 -18.22 20.18
CA ILE A 43 20.11 -18.32 20.13
C ILE A 43 19.63 -19.58 20.86
N ALA A 44 20.33 -20.71 20.74
CA ALA A 44 20.02 -21.95 21.46
C ALA A 44 20.33 -21.87 22.97
N ARG A 45 21.16 -20.91 23.41
CA ARG A 45 21.44 -20.63 24.82
C ARG A 45 20.49 -19.61 25.45
N PHE A 46 19.47 -19.16 24.72
CA PHE A 46 18.47 -18.29 25.33
C PHE A 46 17.88 -18.95 26.57
N THR A 47 17.96 -18.24 27.69
CA THR A 47 17.24 -18.64 28.88
C THR A 47 15.74 -18.57 28.58
N PRO A 48 14.89 -19.34 29.29
CA PRO A 48 13.43 -19.27 29.09
C PRO A 48 12.87 -17.84 29.17
N ASP A 49 13.53 -16.94 29.91
CA ASP A 49 13.17 -15.53 30.00
C ASP A 49 13.53 -14.71 28.75
N GLN A 50 14.64 -15.02 28.08
CA GLN A 50 15.02 -14.37 26.83
C GLN A 50 14.16 -14.83 25.65
N VAL A 51 13.78 -16.12 25.61
CA VAL A 51 12.79 -16.61 24.63
C VAL A 51 11.45 -15.91 24.85
N ARG A 52 10.98 -15.81 26.10
CA ARG A 52 9.74 -15.10 26.43
C ARG A 52 9.79 -13.62 26.06
N SER A 53 10.90 -12.93 26.32
CA SER A 53 11.01 -11.49 25.99
C SER A 53 11.06 -11.27 24.47
N TYR A 54 11.73 -12.17 23.74
CA TYR A 54 11.76 -12.18 22.28
C TYR A 54 10.37 -12.45 21.68
N GLU A 55 9.66 -13.48 22.16
CA GLU A 55 8.29 -13.81 21.75
C GLU A 55 7.31 -12.67 22.05
N LYS A 56 7.43 -12.04 23.23
CA LYS A 56 6.60 -10.87 23.60
C LYS A 56 6.85 -9.68 22.68
N SER A 57 8.10 -9.46 22.29
CA SER A 57 8.48 -8.38 21.35
C SER A 57 7.97 -8.67 19.95
N LEU A 58 8.06 -9.93 19.49
CA LEU A 58 7.53 -10.35 18.19
C LEU A 58 6.01 -10.29 18.14
N LYS A 59 5.33 -10.66 19.23
CA LYS A 59 3.88 -10.50 19.38
C LYS A 59 3.49 -9.02 19.32
N TYR A 60 4.19 -8.14 20.04
CA TYR A 60 3.95 -6.69 19.99
C TYR A 60 4.11 -6.13 18.58
N TYR A 61 5.18 -6.53 17.87
CA TYR A 61 5.39 -6.11 16.48
C TYR A 61 4.28 -6.61 15.54
N ARG A 62 3.81 -7.85 15.71
CA ARG A 62 2.70 -8.42 14.94
C ARG A 62 1.38 -7.71 15.25
N ASP A 63 1.07 -7.46 16.53
CA ASP A 63 -0.14 -6.74 16.95
C ASP A 63 -0.13 -5.30 16.42
N MET A 64 1.02 -4.61 16.51
CA MET A 64 1.19 -3.25 15.97
C MET A 64 1.06 -3.22 14.46
N LYS A 65 1.65 -4.21 13.75
CA LYS A 65 1.55 -4.31 12.30
C LYS A 65 0.12 -4.60 11.83
N ASN A 66 -0.56 -5.55 12.46
CA ASN A 66 -1.95 -5.86 12.14
C ASN A 66 -2.87 -4.65 12.41
N SER A 67 -2.66 -3.93 13.52
CA SER A 67 -3.44 -2.72 13.82
C SER A 67 -3.18 -1.58 12.83
N LEU A 68 -1.95 -1.44 12.31
CA LEU A 68 -1.59 -0.46 11.29
C LEU A 68 -2.16 -0.83 9.91
N ASP A 69 -2.07 -2.11 9.53
CA ASP A 69 -2.58 -2.61 8.25
C ASP A 69 -4.11 -2.47 8.20
N THR A 70 -4.83 -2.81 9.28
CA THR A 70 -6.29 -2.61 9.36
C THR A 70 -6.69 -1.13 9.26
N ALA A 71 -6.04 -0.24 10.00
CA ALA A 71 -6.37 1.19 9.97
C ALA A 71 -6.08 1.84 8.60
N PHE A 72 -5.04 1.35 7.90
CA PHE A 72 -4.71 1.83 6.56
C PHE A 72 -5.69 1.33 5.51
N ASP A 73 -6.08 0.06 5.58
CA ASP A 73 -7.05 -0.53 4.65
C ASP A 73 -8.45 0.09 4.82
N GLU A 74 -8.93 0.24 6.06
CA GLU A 74 -10.19 0.93 6.36
C GLU A 74 -10.16 2.40 5.91
N GLY A 75 -9.09 3.13 6.20
CA GLY A 75 -8.94 4.53 5.77
C GLY A 75 -8.85 4.68 4.25
N ARG A 76 -8.24 3.72 3.55
CA ARG A 76 -8.15 3.71 2.09
C ARG A 76 -9.49 3.38 1.44
N GLU A 77 -10.22 2.42 2.00
CA GLU A 77 -11.53 2.00 1.50
C GLU A 77 -12.55 3.13 1.69
N GLU A 78 -12.61 3.74 2.87
CA GLU A 78 -13.43 4.93 3.12
C GLU A 78 -13.05 6.11 2.21
N GLY A 79 -11.75 6.34 2.00
CA GLY A 79 -11.27 7.40 1.13
C GLY A 79 -11.64 7.18 -0.34
N LEU A 80 -11.57 5.94 -0.80
CA LEU A 80 -11.94 5.56 -2.17
C LEU A 80 -13.46 5.67 -2.38
N GLU A 81 -14.25 5.21 -1.41
CA GLU A 81 -15.71 5.26 -1.48
C GLU A 81 -16.21 6.71 -1.47
N LYS A 82 -15.76 7.52 -0.51
CA LYS A 82 -16.06 8.96 -0.47
C LYS A 82 -15.59 9.67 -1.74
N GLY A 83 -14.41 9.36 -2.25
CA GLY A 83 -13.89 9.95 -3.50
C GLY A 83 -14.72 9.59 -4.72
N LYS A 84 -15.20 8.35 -4.81
CA LYS A 84 -16.07 7.88 -5.89
C LYS A 84 -17.45 8.52 -5.82
N GLU A 85 -18.04 8.62 -4.63
CA GLU A 85 -19.34 9.26 -4.42
C GLU A 85 -19.29 10.76 -4.77
N ILE A 86 -18.29 11.49 -4.27
CA ILE A 86 -18.11 12.92 -4.58
C ILE A 86 -17.93 13.11 -6.10
N GLY A 87 -17.08 12.31 -6.75
CA GLY A 87 -16.85 12.43 -8.20
C GLY A 87 -18.09 12.12 -9.04
N ILE A 88 -18.91 11.14 -8.64
CA ILE A 88 -20.18 10.84 -9.32
C ILE A 88 -21.16 12.00 -9.15
N ALA A 89 -21.30 12.51 -7.92
CA ALA A 89 -22.22 13.60 -7.62
C ALA A 89 -21.83 14.89 -8.35
N GLU A 90 -20.54 15.24 -8.38
CA GLU A 90 -20.02 16.40 -9.12
C GLU A 90 -20.27 16.26 -10.63
N ASN A 91 -20.00 15.10 -11.21
CA ASN A 91 -20.20 14.87 -12.65
C ASN A 91 -21.69 14.93 -13.03
N GLN A 92 -22.55 14.32 -12.22
CA GLN A 92 -24.00 14.41 -12.40
C GLN A 92 -24.48 15.85 -12.33
N ARG A 93 -24.01 16.61 -11.33
CA ARG A 93 -24.34 18.02 -11.16
C ARG A 93 -23.86 18.88 -12.34
N GLU A 94 -22.63 18.67 -12.80
CA GLU A 94 -22.08 19.38 -13.96
C GLU A 94 -22.89 19.08 -15.23
N THR A 95 -23.28 17.82 -15.43
CA THR A 95 -24.12 17.40 -16.56
C THR A 95 -25.49 18.09 -16.53
N VAL A 96 -26.10 18.22 -15.35
CA VAL A 96 -27.37 18.95 -15.16
C VAL A 96 -27.18 20.43 -15.48
N ILE A 97 -26.16 21.09 -14.90
CA ILE A 97 -25.87 22.52 -15.15
C ILE A 97 -25.66 22.77 -16.64
N ARG A 98 -24.85 21.93 -17.30
CA ARG A 98 -24.58 22.04 -18.74
C ARG A 98 -25.85 21.82 -19.56
N GLY A 99 -26.69 20.86 -19.18
CA GLY A 99 -27.97 20.60 -19.82
C GLY A 99 -28.91 21.81 -19.75
N LEU A 100 -29.06 22.37 -18.55
CA LEU A 100 -29.89 23.54 -18.29
C LEU A 100 -29.39 24.78 -19.06
N LYS A 101 -28.08 25.05 -19.07
CA LYS A 101 -27.48 26.14 -19.85
C LYS A 101 -27.67 25.98 -21.37
N GLN A 102 -27.79 24.75 -21.85
CA GLN A 102 -28.09 24.45 -23.26
C GLN A 102 -29.59 24.51 -23.59
N GLY A 103 -30.45 24.80 -22.61
CA GLY A 103 -31.90 24.87 -22.79
C GLY A 103 -32.57 23.50 -22.96
N LEU A 104 -31.92 22.41 -22.52
CA LEU A 104 -32.54 21.09 -22.50
C LEU A 104 -33.69 21.05 -21.48
N ASP A 105 -34.76 20.36 -21.84
CA ASP A 105 -35.89 20.15 -20.93
C ASP A 105 -35.44 19.37 -19.70
N LYS A 106 -35.82 19.85 -18.51
CA LYS A 106 -35.59 19.19 -17.21
C LYS A 106 -35.99 17.72 -17.24
N LYS A 107 -37.05 17.38 -17.99
CA LYS A 107 -37.54 16.01 -18.15
C LYS A 107 -36.54 15.10 -18.89
N ILE A 108 -35.88 15.61 -19.94
CA ILE A 108 -34.84 14.89 -20.68
C ILE A 108 -33.58 14.73 -19.82
N ILE A 109 -33.23 15.74 -19.03
CA ILE A 109 -32.10 15.68 -18.10
C ILE A 109 -32.34 14.62 -17.01
N ALA A 110 -33.56 14.52 -16.48
CA ALA A 110 -33.95 13.47 -15.53
C ALA A 110 -33.78 12.06 -16.12
N ASP A 111 -34.25 11.85 -17.35
CA ASP A 111 -34.13 10.56 -18.03
C ASP A 111 -32.66 10.19 -18.33
N LEU A 112 -31.82 11.16 -18.67
CA LEU A 112 -30.41 10.95 -19.00
C LEU A 112 -29.52 10.71 -17.77
N THR A 113 -29.78 11.43 -16.67
CA THR A 113 -28.95 11.39 -15.45
C THR A 113 -29.48 10.42 -14.39
N GLY A 114 -30.74 9.99 -14.52
CA GLY A 114 -31.44 9.17 -13.52
C GLY A 114 -31.79 9.92 -12.24
N LEU A 115 -31.64 11.25 -12.23
CA LEU A 115 -31.94 12.10 -11.08
C LEU A 115 -33.43 12.42 -11.00
N SER A 116 -33.93 12.63 -9.78
CA SER A 116 -35.29 13.11 -9.58
C SER A 116 -35.44 14.56 -10.07
N MET A 117 -36.65 14.92 -10.50
CA MET A 117 -36.97 16.29 -10.87
C MET A 117 -36.67 17.29 -9.74
N GLU A 118 -36.86 16.88 -8.48
CA GLU A 118 -36.53 17.69 -7.30
C GLU A 118 -35.03 17.99 -7.18
N ALA A 119 -34.16 17.01 -7.47
CA ALA A 119 -32.72 17.20 -7.43
C ALA A 119 -32.25 18.16 -8.53
N ILE A 120 -32.85 18.07 -9.73
CA ILE A 120 -32.59 18.98 -10.84
C ILE A 120 -33.09 20.39 -10.53
N GLU A 121 -34.27 20.53 -9.92
CA GLU A 121 -34.84 21.82 -9.50
C GLU A 121 -33.95 22.50 -8.46
N LYS A 122 -33.41 21.73 -7.51
CA LYS A 122 -32.50 22.24 -6.48
C LYS A 122 -31.18 22.75 -7.08
N ILE A 123 -30.61 21.99 -8.03
CA ILE A 123 -29.41 22.42 -8.76
C ILE A 123 -29.71 23.67 -9.59
N ALA A 124 -30.90 23.77 -10.20
CA ALA A 124 -31.30 24.95 -10.96
C ALA A 124 -31.43 26.19 -10.06
N GLN A 125 -32.05 26.07 -8.88
CA GLN A 125 -32.17 27.15 -7.89
C GLN A 125 -30.79 27.63 -7.40
N GLU A 126 -29.85 26.71 -7.18
CA GLU A 126 -28.48 27.07 -6.78
C GLU A 126 -27.71 27.79 -7.90
N ILE A 127 -28.02 27.56 -9.18
CA ILE A 127 -27.44 28.34 -10.30
C ILE A 127 -28.01 29.76 -10.33
N ASP A 128 -29.30 29.92 -10.07
CA ASP A 128 -30.00 31.22 -10.08
C ASP A 128 -29.62 32.10 -8.86
N GLU A 129 -29.22 31.49 -7.72
CA GLU A 129 -28.73 32.22 -6.52
C GLU A 129 -27.26 32.67 -6.64
N ASP A 130 -26.47 32.07 -7.54
CA ASP A 130 -25.07 32.41 -7.80
C ASP A 130 -24.89 33.45 -8.94
N GLU A 131 -25.97 33.95 -9.55
CA GLU A 131 -25.95 35.10 -10.47
C GLU A 131 -26.14 36.43 -9.71
N PRO A 132 -25.14 37.33 -9.67
CA PRO A 132 -25.25 38.64 -9.00
C PRO A 132 -26.11 39.67 -9.74
#